data_AF-A0A6P2ZD53-F1
#
_entry.id   AF-A0A6P2ZD53-F1
#
_cell.length_a   1.000
_cell.length_b   1.000
_cell.length_c   1.000
_cell.angle_alpha   90.00
_cell.angle_beta   90.00
_cell.angle_gamma   90.00
#
_symmetry.space_group_name_H-M   'P 1'
#
loop_
_entity.id
_entity.type
_entity.pdbx_description
1 polymer ?
#
loop_
_entity_poly.entity_id
_entity_poly.type
_entity_poly.pdbx_seq_one_letter_code
_entity_poly.pdbx_strand_id
1 'polypeptide(L)'
;MRLSPRFPMMAVAATMLSACTTAFSPASISTTVAVTSPPPLEKSMRDGGSSTDLSVIGQPASQFRTLLSVHECAAAKCAAGIAKPTLAVTVQRVSEGQAAIRFTVNGEIGSSQTLKSQAGNATSEVTMSIPSGVTPINDQFAVDRVATIKVGEFRHVALPHGIRAYVCVAIPNAKGVTDGSCDFSRVQTTKGAELGISAL
;
A
#
# COMPACT_ATOMS: atom_id res chain seq x y z
N MET A 1 -57.68 -62.94 21.69
CA MET A 1 -57.82 -61.88 20.66
C MET A 1 -58.29 -60.59 21.34
N ARG A 2 -57.72 -59.44 20.91
CA ARG A 2 -58.05 -58.02 21.25
C ARG A 2 -57.43 -57.52 22.58
N LEU A 3 -56.32 -56.76 22.56
CA LEU A 3 -56.15 -55.29 22.36
C LEU A 3 -57.12 -54.48 23.24
N SER A 4 -56.69 -53.59 24.16
CA SER A 4 -55.79 -52.43 23.99
C SER A 4 -55.32 -51.85 25.35
N PRO A 5 -54.24 -51.07 25.43
CA PRO A 5 -54.12 -49.97 26.38
C PRO A 5 -54.06 -48.61 25.69
N ARG A 6 -54.71 -47.62 26.33
CA ARG A 6 -54.75 -46.20 25.98
C ARG A 6 -53.40 -45.54 26.34
N PHE A 7 -52.86 -44.72 25.46
CA PHE A 7 -51.80 -43.76 25.78
C PHE A 7 -52.23 -42.36 25.30
N PRO A 8 -52.30 -41.35 26.19
CA PRO A 8 -52.37 -39.95 25.80
C PRO A 8 -50.97 -39.33 25.67
N MET A 9 -50.84 -38.47 24.66
CA MET A 9 -49.94 -37.31 24.50
C MET A 9 -48.77 -37.11 25.48
N MET A 10 -47.58 -36.88 24.93
CA MET A 10 -46.95 -35.54 24.95
C MET A 10 -45.78 -35.49 23.96
N ALA A 11 -45.94 -34.69 22.90
CA ALA A 11 -44.85 -34.32 22.01
C ALA A 11 -44.07 -33.18 22.66
N VAL A 12 -42.88 -33.46 23.17
CA VAL A 12 -41.94 -32.43 23.62
C VAL A 12 -41.16 -31.96 22.40
N ALA A 13 -41.59 -30.83 21.83
CA ALA A 13 -40.83 -30.08 20.85
C ALA A 13 -39.66 -29.39 21.57
N ALA A 14 -38.48 -30.02 21.56
CA ALA A 14 -37.26 -29.35 21.97
C ALA A 14 -36.77 -28.46 20.82
N THR A 15 -36.93 -27.16 21.02
CA THR A 15 -36.45 -26.06 20.19
C THR A 15 -34.97 -26.22 19.85
N MET A 16 -34.66 -26.42 18.57
CA MET A 16 -33.29 -26.30 18.09
C MET A 16 -32.87 -24.83 18.20
N LEU A 17 -31.94 -24.53 19.12
CA LEU A 17 -31.23 -23.26 19.13
C LEU A 17 -30.39 -23.19 17.86
N SER A 18 -30.94 -22.54 16.83
CA SER A 18 -30.16 -22.07 15.70
C SER A 18 -29.22 -20.97 16.21
N ALA A 19 -28.01 -21.37 16.57
CA ALA A 19 -26.92 -20.42 16.75
C ALA A 19 -26.63 -19.82 15.38
N CYS A 20 -27.06 -18.57 15.16
CA CYS A 20 -26.55 -17.76 14.06
C CYS A 20 -25.04 -17.58 14.29
N THR A 21 -24.24 -18.45 13.71
CA THR A 21 -22.84 -18.17 13.43
C THR A 21 -22.82 -17.04 12.42
N THR A 22 -22.84 -15.79 12.90
CA THR A 22 -22.40 -14.66 12.07
C THR A 22 -20.96 -14.97 11.70
N ALA A 23 -20.75 -15.45 10.48
CA ALA A 23 -19.43 -15.57 9.89
C ALA A 23 -18.81 -14.18 9.94
N PHE A 24 -17.91 -13.95 10.91
CA PHE A 24 -17.13 -12.73 10.98
C PHE A 24 -16.19 -12.75 9.78
N SER A 25 -16.62 -12.14 8.68
CA SER A 25 -15.71 -11.79 7.61
C SER A 25 -14.70 -10.80 8.20
N PRO A 26 -13.38 -11.08 8.16
CA PRO A 26 -12.40 -10.15 8.66
C PRO A 26 -12.56 -8.82 7.91
N ALA A 27 -12.56 -7.71 8.66
CA ALA A 27 -12.71 -6.38 8.07
C ALA A 27 -11.59 -6.16 7.04
N SER A 28 -11.98 -6.07 5.77
CA SER A 28 -11.07 -5.73 4.69
C SER A 28 -10.84 -4.22 4.69
N ILE A 29 -9.59 -3.83 4.48
CA ILE A 29 -9.16 -2.45 4.36
C ILE A 29 -8.48 -2.28 3.01
N SER A 30 -8.55 -1.08 2.45
CA SER A 30 -7.80 -0.74 1.26
C SER A 30 -6.55 0.02 1.67
N THR A 31 -5.40 -0.43 1.20
CA THR A 31 -4.10 0.18 1.45
C THR A 31 -3.50 0.61 0.12
N THR A 32 -3.22 1.90 0.00
CA THR A 32 -2.49 2.44 -1.13
C THR A 32 -1.09 2.81 -0.68
N VAL A 33 -0.08 2.23 -1.34
CA VAL A 33 1.31 2.62 -1.19
C VAL A 33 1.79 3.20 -2.50
N ALA A 34 2.63 4.23 -2.42
CA ALA A 34 3.15 4.85 -3.61
C ALA A 34 4.53 5.43 -3.39
N VAL A 35 5.26 5.66 -4.47
CA VAL A 35 6.57 6.30 -4.41
C VAL A 35 6.75 7.21 -5.61
N THR A 36 7.41 8.34 -5.37
CA THR A 36 7.73 9.32 -6.40
C THR A 36 9.19 9.73 -6.31
N SER A 37 9.78 10.09 -7.44
CA SER A 37 11.06 10.77 -7.51
C SER A 37 10.87 12.29 -7.59
N PRO A 38 11.94 13.09 -7.42
CA PRO A 38 11.89 14.52 -7.73
C PRO A 38 11.36 14.78 -9.13
N PRO A 39 10.52 15.81 -9.33
CA PRO A 39 10.14 16.20 -10.68
C PRO A 39 11.39 16.73 -11.40
N PRO A 40 11.62 16.35 -12.66
CA PRO A 40 12.65 16.99 -13.46
C PRO A 40 12.30 18.47 -13.64
N LEU A 41 13.33 19.32 -13.77
CA LEU A 41 13.20 20.80 -13.81
C LEU A 41 12.16 21.32 -14.82
N GLU A 42 11.89 20.57 -15.89
CA GLU A 42 10.94 20.93 -16.96
C GLU A 42 9.54 20.32 -16.81
N LYS A 43 9.30 19.46 -15.81
CA LYS A 43 8.00 18.79 -15.62
C LYS A 43 7.34 19.23 -14.31
N SER A 44 6.02 19.45 -14.39
CA SER A 44 5.18 19.70 -13.22
C SER A 44 4.70 18.41 -12.52
N MET A 45 5.06 17.23 -13.02
CA MET A 45 4.61 15.96 -12.47
C MET A 45 5.82 15.14 -12.01
N ARG A 46 5.71 14.59 -10.80
CA ARG A 46 6.69 13.64 -10.29
C ARG A 46 6.54 12.32 -11.02
N ASP A 47 7.65 11.71 -11.40
CA ASP A 47 7.64 10.32 -11.84
C ASP A 47 7.40 9.42 -10.64
N GLY A 48 6.62 8.36 -10.81
CA GLY A 48 6.14 7.58 -9.69
C GLY A 48 5.17 6.47 -10.06
N GLY A 49 4.94 5.59 -9.09
CA GLY A 49 3.96 4.52 -9.20
C GLY A 49 3.29 4.25 -7.86
N SER A 50 2.14 3.57 -7.92
CA SER A 50 1.36 3.18 -6.76
C SER A 50 0.78 1.78 -6.93
N SER A 51 0.57 1.09 -5.81
CA SER A 51 -0.32 -0.07 -5.72
C SER A 51 -1.41 0.21 -4.72
N THR A 52 -2.63 -0.21 -5.04
CA THR A 52 -3.76 -0.23 -4.11
C THR A 52 -4.23 -1.66 -3.98
N ASP A 53 -4.17 -2.20 -2.78
CA ASP A 53 -4.54 -3.57 -2.47
C ASP A 53 -5.57 -3.63 -1.36
N LEU A 54 -6.39 -4.68 -1.37
CA LEU A 54 -7.23 -5.03 -0.23
C LEU A 54 -6.42 -5.91 0.72
N SER A 55 -6.37 -5.50 1.98
CA SER A 55 -5.59 -6.17 3.03
C SER A 55 -6.48 -6.50 4.22
N VAL A 56 -6.03 -7.45 5.03
CA VAL A 56 -6.66 -7.81 6.30
C VAL A 56 -5.89 -7.13 7.43
N ILE A 57 -6.61 -6.57 8.41
CA ILE A 57 -5.97 -5.96 9.60
C ILE A 57 -5.08 -6.98 10.30
N GLY A 58 -3.87 -6.54 10.67
CA GLY A 58 -2.84 -7.36 11.30
C GLY A 58 -1.99 -8.17 10.32
N GLN A 59 -2.34 -8.20 9.03
CA GLN A 59 -1.55 -8.87 7.99
C GLN A 59 -0.82 -7.83 7.12
N PRO A 60 0.40 -8.14 6.66
CA PRO A 60 1.08 -7.30 5.67
C PRO A 60 0.30 -7.26 4.36
N ALA A 61 0.15 -6.06 3.80
CA ALA A 61 -0.29 -5.89 2.42
C ALA A 61 0.75 -6.46 1.44
N SER A 62 0.32 -6.70 0.20
CA SER A 62 1.24 -7.00 -0.90
C SER A 62 2.33 -5.94 -1.01
N GLN A 63 3.56 -6.38 -1.21
CA GLN A 63 4.68 -5.45 -1.38
C GLN A 63 4.58 -4.78 -2.75
N PHE A 64 4.75 -3.47 -2.76
CA PHE A 64 4.87 -2.71 -4.00
C PHE A 64 6.34 -2.50 -4.34
N ARG A 65 6.73 -2.81 -5.58
CA ARG A 65 8.09 -2.64 -6.09
C ARG A 65 8.03 -1.92 -7.42
N THR A 66 8.93 -0.98 -7.64
CA THR A 66 9.01 -0.25 -8.91
C THR A 66 10.44 0.19 -9.19
N LEU A 67 10.67 0.76 -10.38
CA LEU A 67 11.90 1.46 -10.74
C LEU A 67 11.59 2.95 -10.90
N LEU A 68 12.50 3.80 -10.44
CA LEU A 68 12.38 5.25 -10.55
C LEU A 68 13.69 5.85 -11.01
N SER A 69 13.64 6.80 -11.94
CA SER A 69 14.80 7.63 -12.24
C SER A 69 14.97 8.73 -11.19
N VAL A 70 16.17 8.85 -10.64
CA VAL A 70 16.57 9.90 -9.69
C VAL A 70 17.73 10.70 -10.26
N HIS A 71 17.74 11.99 -9.95
CA HIS A 71 18.73 12.94 -10.45
C HIS A 71 19.02 13.97 -9.37
N GLU A 72 20.29 14.31 -9.24
CA GLU A 72 20.76 15.30 -8.29
C GLU A 72 21.81 16.17 -8.99
N CYS A 73 21.60 17.49 -8.95
CA CYS A 73 22.52 18.44 -9.55
C CYS A 73 23.03 19.40 -8.49
N ALA A 74 24.35 19.44 -8.30
CA ALA A 74 25.03 20.38 -7.40
C ALA A 74 26.20 21.03 -8.15
N ALA A 75 26.29 22.36 -8.09
CA ALA A 75 27.40 23.15 -8.68
C ALA A 75 27.77 22.74 -10.12
N ALA A 76 26.77 22.64 -11.01
CA ALA A 76 26.89 22.25 -12.43
C ALA A 76 27.39 20.81 -12.70
N LYS A 77 27.44 19.94 -11.67
CA LYS A 77 27.61 18.49 -11.84
C LYS A 77 26.29 17.80 -11.53
N CYS A 78 25.81 16.98 -12.45
CA CYS A 78 24.62 16.16 -12.26
C CYS A 78 25.00 14.69 -12.15
N ALA A 79 24.45 14.04 -11.14
CA ALA A 79 24.47 12.60 -10.99
C ALA A 79 23.07 12.05 -11.26
N ALA A 80 23.00 10.82 -11.76
CA ALA A 80 21.75 10.12 -11.97
C ALA A 80 21.82 8.70 -11.44
N GLY A 81 20.67 8.15 -11.07
CA GLY A 81 20.55 6.77 -10.64
C GLY A 81 19.18 6.21 -10.99
N ILE A 82 19.09 4.90 -10.95
CA ILE A 82 17.83 4.16 -10.97
C ILE A 82 17.62 3.61 -9.57
N ALA A 83 16.57 4.07 -8.89
CA ALA A 83 16.16 3.58 -7.59
C ALA A 83 15.20 2.40 -7.75
N LYS A 84 15.39 1.35 -6.94
CA LYS A 84 14.50 0.18 -6.87
C LYS A 84 13.91 0.04 -5.46
N PRO A 85 12.92 0.88 -5.09
CA PRO A 85 12.28 0.78 -3.79
C PRO A 85 11.32 -0.41 -3.71
N THR A 86 11.23 -0.99 -2.51
CA THR A 86 10.18 -1.92 -2.09
C THR A 86 9.45 -1.31 -0.90
N LEU A 87 8.14 -1.15 -1.03
CA LEU A 87 7.24 -0.59 -0.02
C LEU A 87 6.37 -1.70 0.53
N ALA A 88 6.21 -1.73 1.85
CA ALA A 88 5.25 -2.61 2.52
C ALA A 88 4.54 -1.86 3.63
N VAL A 89 3.26 -2.16 3.81
CA VAL A 89 2.43 -1.60 4.87
C VAL A 89 1.71 -2.73 5.60
N THR A 90 1.65 -2.62 6.92
CA THR A 90 0.80 -3.45 7.77
C THR A 90 -0.10 -2.53 8.56
N VAL A 91 -1.41 -2.68 8.42
CA VAL A 91 -2.36 -1.94 9.26
C VAL A 91 -2.63 -2.78 10.50
N GLN A 92 -2.22 -2.28 11.65
CA GLN A 92 -2.29 -2.97 12.93
C GLN A 92 -3.68 -2.86 13.55
N ARG A 93 -4.32 -1.70 13.38
CA ARG A 93 -5.66 -1.42 13.92
C ARG A 93 -6.31 -0.27 13.14
N VAL A 94 -7.62 -0.30 13.04
CA VAL A 94 -8.42 0.84 12.59
C VAL A 94 -9.45 1.16 13.68
N SER A 95 -9.53 2.43 14.07
CA SER A 95 -10.47 2.91 15.10
C SER A 95 -10.80 4.37 14.84
N GLU A 96 -12.08 4.74 14.92
CA GLU A 96 -12.53 6.15 14.92
C GLU A 96 -11.95 7.00 13.77
N GLY A 97 -11.92 6.44 12.55
CA GLY A 97 -11.39 7.14 11.37
C GLY A 97 -9.87 7.29 11.35
N GLN A 98 -9.15 6.56 12.21
CA GLN A 98 -7.69 6.49 12.24
C GLN A 98 -7.21 5.05 12.03
N ALA A 99 -6.03 4.91 11.45
CA ALA A 99 -5.36 3.64 11.22
C ALA A 99 -3.96 3.66 11.84
N ALA A 100 -3.70 2.74 12.77
CA ALA A 100 -2.36 2.45 13.25
C ALA A 100 -1.65 1.55 12.24
N ILE A 101 -0.51 1.98 11.72
CA ILE A 101 0.22 1.30 10.66
C ILE A 101 1.68 1.09 11.04
N ARG A 102 2.28 0.06 10.45
CA ARG A 102 3.73 -0.05 10.24
C ARG A 102 4.00 0.07 8.75
N PHE A 103 4.81 1.05 8.36
CA PHE A 103 5.19 1.32 6.99
C PHE A 103 6.71 1.16 6.85
N THR A 104 7.11 0.25 5.97
CA THR A 104 8.52 -0.03 5.70
C THR A 104 8.85 0.28 4.26
N VAL A 105 9.96 0.95 4.04
CA VAL A 105 10.49 1.23 2.71
C VAL A 105 11.95 0.90 2.69
N ASN A 106 12.40 0.09 1.75
CA ASN A 106 13.82 -0.15 1.52
C ASN A 106 14.12 -0.08 0.04
N GLY A 107 15.38 0.14 -0.32
CA GLY A 107 15.78 0.20 -1.71
C GLY A 107 17.24 0.50 -1.89
N GLU A 108 17.65 0.37 -3.14
CA GLU A 108 18.99 0.67 -3.61
C GLU A 108 18.90 1.55 -4.85
N ILE A 109 19.95 2.33 -5.06
CA ILE A 109 20.14 3.21 -6.21
C ILE A 109 21.43 2.78 -6.87
N GLY A 110 21.39 2.60 -8.19
CA GLY A 110 22.58 2.28 -8.97
C GLY A 110 22.47 2.79 -10.41
N SER A 111 23.51 2.53 -11.20
CA SER A 111 23.55 2.89 -12.62
C SER A 111 22.56 2.09 -13.47
N SER A 112 22.21 0.87 -13.06
CA SER A 112 21.23 0.01 -13.69
C SER A 112 20.50 -0.83 -12.65
N GLN A 113 19.20 -1.01 -12.83
CA GLN A 113 18.37 -1.83 -11.96
C GLN A 113 17.39 -2.65 -12.79
N THR A 114 17.24 -3.91 -12.40
CA THR A 114 16.25 -4.83 -12.98
C THR A 114 15.18 -5.14 -11.95
N LEU A 115 13.93 -4.94 -12.35
CA LEU A 115 12.75 -5.36 -11.62
C LEU A 115 12.20 -6.63 -12.25
N LYS A 116 12.08 -7.68 -11.45
CA LYS A 116 11.43 -8.93 -11.85
C LYS A 116 10.05 -8.98 -11.22
N SER A 117 9.04 -9.25 -12.04
CA SER A 117 7.66 -9.48 -11.63
C SER A 117 7.26 -10.89 -12.02
N GLN A 118 6.53 -11.58 -11.15
CA GLN A 118 6.00 -12.91 -11.41
C GLN A 118 4.49 -12.90 -11.15
N ALA A 119 3.72 -13.27 -12.16
CA ALA A 119 2.28 -13.44 -12.07
C ALA A 119 1.93 -14.89 -12.44
N GLY A 120 1.68 -15.72 -11.42
CA GLY A 120 1.53 -17.17 -11.60
C GLY A 120 2.82 -17.79 -12.17
N ASN A 121 2.73 -18.35 -13.38
CA ASN A 121 3.86 -18.95 -14.09
C ASN A 121 4.56 -17.99 -15.07
N ALA A 122 4.03 -16.78 -15.27
CA ALA A 122 4.64 -15.79 -16.15
C ALA A 122 5.64 -14.93 -15.38
N THR A 123 6.85 -14.79 -15.91
CA THR A 123 7.88 -13.87 -15.42
C THR A 123 8.05 -12.72 -16.41
N SER A 124 8.14 -11.51 -15.87
CA SER A 124 8.45 -10.28 -16.61
C SER A 124 9.64 -9.61 -15.96
N GLU A 125 10.57 -9.12 -16.78
CA GLU A 125 11.73 -8.38 -16.31
C GLU A 125 11.78 -7.02 -17.02
N VAL A 126 11.96 -5.97 -16.24
CA VAL A 126 12.14 -4.60 -16.74
C VAL A 126 13.47 -4.09 -16.20
N THR A 127 14.33 -3.62 -17.10
CA THR A 127 15.60 -3.01 -16.73
C THR A 127 15.59 -1.54 -17.11
N MET A 128 15.97 -0.69 -16.17
CA MET A 128 16.24 0.72 -16.41
C MET A 128 17.72 1.00 -16.13
N SER A 129 18.31 1.88 -16.92
CA SER A 129 19.71 2.29 -16.78
C SER A 129 19.85 3.78 -17.03
N ILE A 130 20.84 4.40 -16.38
CA ILE A 130 21.19 5.79 -16.65
C ILE A 130 21.89 5.92 -18.03
N PRO A 131 21.86 7.10 -18.66
CA PRO A 131 22.62 7.34 -19.90
C PRO A 131 24.13 7.15 -19.70
N SER A 132 24.82 6.76 -20.77
CA SER A 132 26.28 6.61 -20.76
C SER A 132 26.97 7.96 -20.50
N GLY A 133 28.08 7.92 -19.75
CA GLY A 133 28.86 9.12 -19.42
C GLY A 133 28.31 9.96 -18.27
N VAL A 134 27.11 9.66 -17.74
CA VAL A 134 26.55 10.31 -16.55
C VAL A 134 27.18 9.71 -15.29
N THR A 135 27.51 10.56 -14.31
CA THR A 135 28.01 10.10 -13.01
C THR A 135 26.92 9.32 -12.27
N PRO A 136 27.17 8.05 -11.89
CA PRO A 136 26.16 7.25 -11.22
C PRO A 136 26.00 7.65 -9.75
N ILE A 137 24.75 7.65 -9.29
CA ILE A 137 24.40 7.63 -7.86
C ILE A 137 24.41 6.17 -7.43
N ASN A 138 25.17 5.86 -6.36
CA ASN A 138 25.14 4.57 -5.69
C ASN A 138 24.81 4.80 -4.23
N ASP A 139 23.63 4.37 -3.80
CA ASP A 139 23.17 4.56 -2.43
C ASP A 139 22.18 3.44 -2.03
N GLN A 140 21.93 3.30 -0.74
CA GLN A 140 20.95 2.40 -0.17
C GLN A 140 20.15 3.11 0.91
N PHE A 141 18.87 2.80 1.01
CA PHE A 141 18.00 3.38 2.02
C PHE A 141 17.08 2.33 2.63
N ALA A 142 16.79 2.53 3.91
CA ALA A 142 15.81 1.76 4.65
C ALA A 142 15.12 2.64 5.69
N VAL A 143 13.81 2.52 5.76
CA VAL A 143 12.95 3.22 6.71
C VAL A 143 11.94 2.22 7.25
N ASP A 144 11.72 2.28 8.57
CA ASP A 144 10.64 1.61 9.28
C ASP A 144 9.95 2.67 10.15
N ARG A 145 8.64 2.82 9.97
CA ARG A 145 7.82 3.81 10.68
C ARG A 145 6.57 3.15 11.22
N VAL A 146 6.31 3.37 12.50
CA VAL A 146 5.04 3.04 13.14
C VAL A 146 4.34 4.34 13.46
N ALA A 147 3.12 4.51 12.96
CA ALA A 147 2.39 5.76 13.09
C ALA A 147 0.88 5.51 13.11
N THR A 148 0.15 6.49 13.66
CA THR A 148 -1.30 6.55 13.49
C THR A 148 -1.62 7.62 12.46
N ILE A 149 -2.33 7.22 11.40
CA ILE A 149 -2.70 8.10 10.29
C ILE A 149 -4.22 8.23 10.22
N LYS A 150 -4.71 9.32 9.65
CA LYS A 150 -6.14 9.48 9.40
C LYS A 150 -6.53 8.67 8.16
N VAL A 151 -7.65 7.95 8.25
CA VAL A 151 -8.21 7.20 7.12
C VAL A 151 -8.59 8.18 6.01
N GLY A 152 -8.24 7.83 4.78
CA GLY A 152 -8.44 8.64 3.58
C GLY A 152 -7.44 9.79 3.41
N GLU A 153 -6.41 9.88 4.24
CA GLU A 153 -5.33 10.85 4.06
C GLU A 153 -4.01 10.17 3.75
N PHE A 154 -3.34 10.66 2.70
CA PHE A 154 -1.95 10.28 2.46
C PHE A 154 -1.06 10.84 3.57
N ARG A 155 -0.09 10.03 3.96
CA ARG A 155 1.09 10.43 4.72
C ARG A 155 2.34 10.01 3.96
N HIS A 156 3.46 10.67 4.21
CA HIS A 156 4.69 10.41 3.47
C HIS A 156 5.93 10.30 4.35
N VAL A 157 6.93 9.59 3.85
CA VAL A 157 8.32 9.63 4.36
C VAL A 157 9.20 10.22 3.27
N ALA A 158 10.05 11.17 3.64
CA ALA A 158 11.15 11.62 2.79
C ALA A 158 12.28 10.59 2.79
N LEU A 159 12.78 10.28 1.60
CA LEU A 159 13.89 9.37 1.35
C LEU A 159 15.05 10.15 0.69
N PRO A 160 16.26 9.56 0.61
CA PRO A 160 17.39 10.20 -0.07
C PRO A 160 17.09 10.61 -1.51
N HIS A 161 17.87 11.57 -2.02
CA HIS A 161 17.75 12.10 -3.39
C HIS A 161 16.34 12.60 -3.73
N GLY A 162 15.61 13.13 -2.74
CA GLY A 162 14.30 13.75 -2.89
C GLY A 162 13.17 12.79 -3.29
N ILE A 163 13.40 11.47 -3.16
CA ILE A 163 12.36 10.45 -3.28
C ILE A 163 11.37 10.63 -2.12
N ARG A 164 10.09 10.41 -2.40
CA ARG A 164 9.03 10.39 -1.37
C ARG A 164 8.23 9.11 -1.49
N ALA A 165 8.05 8.43 -0.36
CA ALA A 165 7.18 7.27 -0.26
C ALA A 165 5.91 7.64 0.51
N TYR A 166 4.75 7.21 0.02
CA TYR A 166 3.44 7.56 0.53
C TYR A 166 2.67 6.32 0.95
N VAL A 167 1.79 6.51 1.92
CA VAL A 167 0.84 5.50 2.37
C VAL A 167 -0.50 6.16 2.65
N CYS A 168 -1.57 5.49 2.26
CA CYS A 168 -2.96 5.85 2.58
C CYS A 168 -3.75 4.60 2.91
N VAL A 169 -4.66 4.71 3.87
CA VAL A 169 -5.57 3.65 4.27
C VAL A 169 -6.99 4.13 4.08
N ALA A 170 -7.80 3.38 3.33
CA ALA A 170 -9.23 3.64 3.15
C ALA A 170 -10.05 2.44 3.64
N ILE A 171 -11.26 2.71 4.12
CA ILE A 171 -12.22 1.67 4.51
C ILE A 171 -13.16 1.46 3.32
N PRO A 172 -13.15 0.30 2.64
CA PRO A 172 -14.08 0.01 1.57
C PRO A 172 -15.51 -0.13 2.13
N ASN A 173 -16.50 0.23 1.32
CA ASN A 173 -17.90 0.00 1.66
C ASN A 173 -18.26 -1.50 1.54
N ALA A 174 -19.52 -1.86 1.84
CA ALA A 174 -20.00 -3.24 1.77
C ALA A 174 -19.88 -3.89 0.38
N LYS A 175 -19.65 -3.11 -0.68
CA LYS A 175 -19.41 -3.59 -2.05
C LYS A 175 -17.91 -3.67 -2.40
N GLY A 176 -17.02 -3.43 -1.44
CA GLY A 176 -15.57 -3.42 -1.66
C GLY A 176 -15.03 -2.13 -2.30
N VAL A 177 -15.85 -1.08 -2.42
CA VAL A 177 -15.50 0.15 -3.13
C VAL A 177 -15.05 1.24 -2.15
N THR A 178 -13.93 1.90 -2.44
CA THR A 178 -13.44 3.07 -1.69
C THR A 178 -13.99 4.37 -2.27
N ASP A 179 -13.96 5.44 -1.49
CA ASP A 179 -14.42 6.79 -1.86
C ASP A 179 -13.45 7.59 -2.76
N GLY A 180 -12.36 6.96 -3.19
CA GLY A 180 -11.30 7.62 -3.97
C GLY A 180 -10.40 8.56 -3.16
N SER A 181 -10.50 8.56 -1.83
CA SER A 181 -9.65 9.37 -0.94
C SER A 181 -8.15 9.02 -1.08
N CYS A 182 -7.84 7.73 -1.29
CA CYS A 182 -6.50 7.23 -1.54
C CYS A 182 -6.11 7.16 -3.04
N ASP A 183 -6.63 8.05 -3.89
CA ASP A 183 -6.21 8.15 -5.30
C ASP A 183 -4.83 8.82 -5.43
N PHE A 184 -3.84 8.05 -5.92
CA PHE A 184 -2.45 8.49 -6.10
C PHE A 184 -2.30 9.67 -7.07
N SER A 185 -3.25 9.86 -8.00
CA SER A 185 -3.23 11.02 -8.91
C SER A 185 -3.19 12.35 -8.15
N ARG A 186 -3.71 12.36 -6.91
CA ARG A 186 -3.70 13.53 -6.02
C ARG A 186 -2.31 13.89 -5.51
N VAL A 187 -1.38 12.93 -5.42
CA VAL A 187 -0.02 13.18 -4.90
C VAL A 187 1.04 13.30 -6.01
N GLN A 188 0.73 12.87 -7.24
CA GLN A 188 1.63 13.04 -8.40
C GLN A 188 1.73 14.51 -8.88
N THR A 189 0.72 15.34 -8.60
CA THR A 189 0.70 16.74 -9.04
C THR A 189 1.47 17.65 -8.09
N THR A 190 2.38 18.48 -8.62
CA THR A 190 3.14 19.48 -7.84
C THR A 190 2.31 20.70 -7.41
N LYS A 191 1.09 20.86 -7.94
CA LYS A 191 0.22 22.00 -7.63
C LYS A 191 -0.57 21.76 -6.34
N GLY A 192 -0.05 22.26 -5.23
CA GLY A 192 -0.81 22.56 -3.99
C GLY A 192 -1.26 21.36 -3.14
N ALA A 193 -1.48 20.18 -3.72
CA ALA A 193 -1.91 19.00 -2.99
C ALA A 193 -0.82 18.42 -2.07
N GLU A 194 0.45 18.41 -2.49
CA GLU A 194 1.57 17.96 -1.64
C GLU A 194 1.81 18.82 -0.40
N LEU A 195 1.52 20.14 -0.46
CA LEU A 195 1.70 21.06 0.67
C LEU A 195 0.76 20.74 1.85
N GLY A 196 -0.30 19.97 1.61
CA GLY A 196 -1.23 19.49 2.64
C GLY A 196 -0.93 18.09 3.17
N ILE A 197 0.01 17.35 2.59
CA ILE A 197 0.31 15.97 2.99
C ILE A 197 1.33 15.98 4.13
N SER A 198 0.89 15.59 5.32
CA SER A 198 1.78 15.52 6.48
C SER A 198 2.80 14.37 6.37
N ALA A 199 3.99 14.58 6.93
CA ALA A 199 5.00 13.54 7.09
C ALA A 199 4.55 12.50 8.14
N LEU A 200 5.10 11.29 8.02
CA LEU A 200 5.04 10.20 9.02
C LEU A 200 6.10 10.36 10.11
#